data_AF-A0AA95EJN9-F1
#
_entry.id   AF-A0AA95EJN9-F1
#
_cell.length_a   1.000
_cell.length_b   1.000
_cell.length_c   1.000
_cell.angle_alpha   90.00
_cell.angle_beta   90.00
_cell.angle_gamma   90.00
#
_symmetry.space_group_name_H-M   'P 1'
#
loop_
_entity.id
_entity.type
_entity.pdbx_description
1 polymer ?
#
loop_
_entity_poly.entity_id
_entity_poly.type
_entity_poly.pdbx_seq_one_letter_code
_entity_poly.pdbx_strand_id
1 'polypeptide(L)'
;MSYTNDECIEVRAISEDHQTIHAKATIAKDTLLGFFDGKAMLIDLDQQSELDDYWWRQSVHLKLIGRKLLCLLPMEEPAGIDFLNHSCHPNTRVEEQLYVYADREIAPGEELTADYRTFDLVPQGIPCWCPEPKCEI
;
A
#
# COMPACT_ATOMS: atom_id res chain seq x y z
N MET A 1 13.95 2.44 3.99
CA MET A 1 12.65 2.47 4.67
C MET A 1 11.76 3.49 4.00
N SER A 2 10.49 3.14 3.80
CA SER A 2 9.48 4.04 3.25
C SER A 2 9.33 5.30 4.11
N TYR A 3 9.12 6.44 3.47
CA TYR A 3 8.88 7.69 4.19
C TYR A 3 7.45 7.71 4.72
N THR A 4 7.31 7.99 6.01
CA THR A 4 6.02 8.15 6.69
C THR A 4 5.94 9.56 7.28
N ASN A 5 4.81 10.24 7.08
CA ASN A 5 4.51 11.51 7.74
C ASN A 5 3.98 11.23 9.16
N ASP A 6 4.90 11.10 10.12
CA ASP A 6 4.60 10.81 11.52
C ASP A 6 3.81 11.89 12.25
N GLU A 7 3.65 13.09 11.69
CA GLU A 7 2.73 14.10 12.22
C GLU A 7 1.27 13.75 11.89
N CYS A 8 1.05 13.09 10.75
CA CYS A 8 -0.26 12.70 10.25
C CYS A 8 -0.65 11.25 10.61
N ILE A 9 0.29 10.32 10.68
CA ILE A 9 0.02 8.87 10.73
C ILE A 9 0.34 8.27 12.10
N GLU A 10 -0.58 7.48 12.65
CA GLU A 10 -0.30 6.45 13.67
C GLU A 10 -0.58 5.05 13.14
N VAL A 11 0.26 4.09 13.53
CA VAL A 11 0.01 2.65 13.31
C VAL A 11 -0.78 2.10 14.47
N ARG A 12 -1.82 1.30 14.19
CA ARG A 12 -2.59 0.54 15.19
C ARG A 12 -2.60 -0.95 14.81
N ALA A 13 -2.33 -1.82 15.77
CA ALA A 13 -2.48 -3.26 15.59
C ALA A 13 -3.95 -3.68 15.80
N ILE A 14 -4.48 -4.50 14.89
CA ILE A 14 -5.81 -5.13 15.01
C ILE A 14 -5.66 -6.60 15.44
N SER A 15 -4.58 -7.27 15.01
CA SER A 15 -4.15 -8.59 15.49
C SER A 15 -2.62 -8.64 15.58
N GLU A 16 -2.06 -9.81 15.93
CA GLU A 16 -0.60 -10.02 15.95
C GLU A 16 0.02 -9.84 14.54
N ASP A 17 -0.71 -10.25 13.50
CA ASP A 17 -0.25 -10.26 12.09
C ASP A 17 -0.91 -9.17 11.21
N HIS A 18 -1.68 -8.24 11.79
CA HIS A 18 -2.37 -7.21 11.00
C HIS A 18 -2.38 -5.83 11.66
N GLN A 19 -1.79 -4.88 10.94
CA GLN A 19 -1.70 -3.47 11.29
C GLN A 19 -2.55 -2.62 10.35
N THR A 20 -2.90 -1.43 10.82
CA THR A 20 -3.63 -0.38 10.11
C THR A 20 -2.95 0.95 10.36
N ILE A 21 -3.10 1.91 9.46
CA ILE A 21 -2.71 3.30 9.68
C ILE A 21 -3.94 4.20 9.83
N HIS A 22 -3.86 5.15 10.76
CA HIS A 22 -4.91 6.09 11.06
C HIS A 22 -4.40 7.53 11.13
N ALA A 23 -5.31 8.47 10.88
CA ALA A 23 -5.05 9.90 11.03
C ALA A 23 -4.88 10.29 12.52
N LYS A 24 -3.70 10.79 12.92
CA LYS A 24 -3.43 11.35 14.26
C LYS A 24 -4.19 12.65 14.52
N ALA A 25 -4.43 13.43 13.47
CA ALA A 25 -5.05 14.75 13.50
C ALA A 25 -5.92 14.95 12.24
N THR A 26 -6.53 16.13 12.08
CA THR A 26 -7.19 16.47 10.82
C THR A 26 -6.12 16.63 9.74
N ILE A 27 -6.26 15.87 8.66
CA ILE A 27 -5.35 15.90 7.51
C ILE A 27 -6.05 16.65 6.38
N ALA A 28 -5.42 17.71 5.85
CA ALA A 28 -5.95 18.43 4.70
C ALA A 28 -5.83 17.61 3.41
N LYS A 29 -6.75 17.83 2.46
CA LYS A 29 -6.61 17.28 1.10
C LYS A 29 -5.25 17.66 0.50
N ASP A 30 -4.67 16.76 -0.29
CA ASP A 30 -3.38 16.90 -0.99
C ASP A 30 -2.15 16.94 -0.05
N THR A 31 -2.33 16.63 1.24
CA THR A 31 -1.21 16.35 2.16
C THR A 31 -0.48 15.08 1.74
N LEU A 32 0.85 15.14 1.61
CA LEU A 32 1.70 13.95 1.44
C LEU A 32 1.74 13.15 2.76
N LEU A 33 1.29 11.90 2.69
CA LEU A 33 1.19 10.97 3.82
C LEU A 33 2.42 10.08 3.93
N GLY A 34 3.00 9.71 2.79
CA GLY A 34 4.22 8.93 2.72
C GLY A 34 4.61 8.60 1.29
N PHE A 35 5.72 7.90 1.13
CA PHE A 35 6.05 7.24 -0.14
C PHE A 35 6.77 5.92 0.11
N PHE A 36 6.51 4.95 -0.76
CA PHE A 36 7.13 3.64 -0.68
C PHE A 36 8.61 3.67 -1.11
N ASP A 37 9.44 2.89 -0.43
CA ASP A 37 10.87 2.71 -0.72
C ASP A 37 11.21 1.21 -0.75
N GLY A 38 12.32 0.86 -1.37
CA GLY A 38 12.80 -0.52 -1.38
C GLY A 38 13.85 -0.79 -2.44
N LYS A 39 14.29 -2.05 -2.48
CA LYS A 39 15.23 -2.53 -3.49
C LYS A 39 14.51 -2.72 -4.82
N ALA A 40 14.93 -1.97 -5.83
CA ALA A 40 14.47 -2.18 -7.20
C ALA A 40 14.88 -3.59 -7.70
N MET A 41 13.89 -4.38 -8.10
CA MET A 41 14.03 -5.75 -8.60
C MET A 41 13.28 -5.91 -9.92
N LEU A 42 13.83 -6.72 -10.83
CA LEU A 42 13.15 -7.13 -12.06
C LEU A 42 12.80 -8.62 -11.96
N ILE A 43 11.55 -8.90 -11.60
CA ILE A 43 11.01 -10.25 -11.39
C ILE A 43 10.47 -10.78 -12.72
N ASP A 44 10.72 -12.06 -13.00
CA ASP A 44 9.97 -12.78 -14.04
C ASP A 44 8.72 -13.39 -13.39
N LEU A 45 7.53 -12.97 -13.82
CA LEU A 45 6.27 -13.40 -13.20
C LEU A 45 5.98 -14.89 -13.44
N ASP A 46 6.66 -15.53 -14.41
CA ASP A 46 6.57 -16.97 -14.62
C ASP A 46 7.42 -17.76 -13.59
N GLN A 47 8.23 -17.06 -12.78
CA GLN A 47 9.00 -17.57 -11.64
C GLN A 47 8.54 -16.97 -10.29
N GLN A 48 7.42 -16.26 -10.25
CA GLN A 48 6.92 -15.59 -9.03
C GLN A 48 6.78 -16.54 -7.84
N SER A 49 6.39 -17.81 -8.07
CA SER A 49 6.26 -18.84 -7.03
C SER A 49 7.58 -19.33 -6.42
N GLU A 50 8.73 -18.88 -6.93
CA GLU A 50 10.05 -19.12 -6.32
C GLU A 50 10.42 -18.03 -5.29
N LEU A 51 9.64 -16.95 -5.23
CA LEU A 51 9.78 -15.89 -4.24
C LEU A 51 9.10 -16.28 -2.93
N ASP A 52 9.54 -15.64 -1.85
CA ASP A 52 8.87 -15.73 -0.56
C ASP A 52 7.55 -14.95 -0.60
N ASP A 53 6.45 -15.62 -0.23
CA ASP A 53 5.08 -15.08 -0.28
C ASP A 53 4.90 -13.83 0.62
N TYR A 54 5.61 -13.74 1.75
CA TYR A 54 5.51 -12.59 2.65
C TYR A 54 6.13 -11.35 2.00
N TRP A 55 7.34 -11.46 1.46
CA TRP A 55 7.99 -10.34 0.77
C TRP A 55 7.33 -9.99 -0.57
N TRP A 56 6.79 -10.97 -1.30
CA TRP A 56 6.05 -10.72 -2.54
C TRP A 56 4.80 -9.84 -2.31
N ARG A 57 4.04 -10.12 -1.25
CA ARG A 57 2.82 -9.34 -0.90
C ARG A 57 3.08 -7.89 -0.50
N GLN A 58 4.32 -7.56 -0.19
CA GLN A 58 4.77 -6.19 0.13
C GLN A 58 5.44 -5.51 -1.07
N SER A 59 5.42 -6.13 -2.25
CA SER A 59 6.07 -5.57 -3.43
C SER A 59 5.29 -4.39 -4.01
N VAL A 60 6.01 -3.33 -4.40
CA VAL A 60 5.41 -2.13 -4.99
C VAL A 60 5.64 -2.13 -6.49
N HIS A 61 4.57 -2.27 -7.25
CA HIS A 61 4.59 -2.47 -8.69
C HIS A 61 4.92 -1.17 -9.46
N LEU A 62 6.09 -1.09 -10.10
CA LEU A 62 6.50 0.12 -10.85
C LEU A 62 6.22 0.02 -12.35
N LYS A 63 6.52 -1.13 -12.98
CA LYS A 63 6.32 -1.29 -14.43
C LYS A 63 6.25 -2.75 -14.88
N LEU A 64 5.22 -3.08 -15.65
CA LEU A 64 5.11 -4.35 -16.36
C LEU A 64 5.73 -4.24 -17.77
N ILE A 65 6.60 -5.18 -18.13
CA ILE A 65 7.31 -5.29 -19.40
C ILE A 65 7.15 -6.73 -19.91
N GLY A 66 6.02 -7.00 -20.57
CA GLY A 66 5.64 -8.36 -20.95
C GLY A 66 5.31 -9.20 -19.71
N ARG A 67 6.10 -10.26 -19.45
CA ARG A 67 6.01 -11.07 -18.23
C ARG A 67 6.96 -10.61 -17.12
N LYS A 68 7.77 -9.57 -17.35
CA LYS A 68 8.71 -9.04 -16.35
C LYS A 68 8.13 -7.85 -15.62
N LEU A 69 8.18 -7.87 -14.30
CA LEU A 69 7.73 -6.80 -13.43
C LEU A 69 8.94 -6.12 -12.80
N LEU A 70 9.09 -4.82 -13.05
CA LEU A 70 9.92 -3.95 -12.23
C LEU A 70 9.11 -3.57 -10.99
N CYS A 71 9.62 -3.89 -9.81
CA CYS A 71 9.02 -3.54 -8.53
C CYS A 71 10.07 -3.05 -7.53
N LEU A 72 9.63 -2.46 -6.43
CA LEU A 72 10.41 -2.39 -5.20
C LEU A 72 10.06 -3.59 -4.32
N LEU A 73 11.05 -4.22 -3.70
CA LEU A 73 10.84 -5.10 -2.54
C LEU A 73 11.35 -4.40 -1.28
N PRO A 74 10.68 -4.51 -0.13
CA PRO A 74 11.19 -3.99 1.13
C PRO A 74 12.59 -4.56 1.45
N MET A 75 13.37 -3.76 2.17
CA MET A 75 14.73 -4.14 2.63
C MET A 75 14.80 -4.39 4.14
N GLU A 76 13.74 -4.01 4.85
CA GLU A 76 13.57 -4.00 6.30
C GLU A 76 12.10 -4.39 6.58
N GLU A 77 11.75 -4.67 7.84
CA GLU A 77 10.35 -4.96 8.19
C GLU A 77 9.44 -3.74 7.94
N PRO A 78 8.19 -3.94 7.50
CA PRO A 78 7.22 -2.87 7.27
C PRO A 78 7.05 -1.90 8.44
N ALA A 79 6.95 -0.61 8.12
CA ALA A 79 6.63 0.43 9.10
C ALA A 79 5.77 1.55 8.50
N GLY A 80 4.94 2.17 9.36
CA GLY A 80 4.21 3.39 8.99
C GLY A 80 3.36 3.20 7.74
N ILE A 81 3.69 3.93 6.67
CA ILE A 81 2.96 3.91 5.39
C ILE A 81 2.88 2.53 4.73
N ASP A 82 3.81 1.61 5.04
CA ASP A 82 3.80 0.25 4.48
C ASP A 82 2.56 -0.57 4.93
N PHE A 83 1.85 -0.12 5.98
CA PHE A 83 0.59 -0.70 6.45
C PHE A 83 -0.67 -0.04 5.84
N LEU A 84 -0.53 0.66 4.70
CA LEU A 84 -1.66 1.26 3.96
C LEU A 84 -2.57 0.17 3.38
N ASN A 85 -3.70 -0.10 4.02
CA ASN A 85 -4.63 -1.14 3.59
C ASN A 85 -5.53 -0.75 2.41
N HIS A 86 -6.12 -1.77 1.78
CA HIS A 86 -7.07 -1.61 0.69
C HIS A 86 -8.49 -1.22 1.15
N SER A 87 -9.15 -0.34 0.40
CA SER A 87 -10.61 -0.17 0.39
C SER A 87 -11.12 0.09 -1.03
N CYS A 88 -12.20 -0.58 -1.50
CA CYS A 88 -12.85 -0.19 -2.76
C CYS A 88 -13.51 1.22 -2.66
N HIS A 89 -13.50 1.89 -1.49
CA HIS A 89 -13.88 3.29 -1.23
C HIS A 89 -12.83 3.99 -0.35
N PRO A 90 -11.67 4.38 -0.90
CA PRO A 90 -10.54 4.91 -0.13
C PRO A 90 -10.73 6.39 0.26
N ASN A 91 -9.88 6.87 1.16
CA ASN A 91 -9.72 8.29 1.50
C ASN A 91 -8.33 8.86 1.14
N THR A 92 -7.42 8.00 0.69
CA THR A 92 -6.13 8.36 0.09
C THR A 92 -6.10 7.99 -1.40
N ARG A 93 -5.12 8.53 -2.12
CA ARG A 93 -4.77 8.13 -3.48
C ARG A 93 -3.27 7.87 -3.59
N VAL A 94 -2.88 7.01 -4.53
CA VAL A 94 -1.47 6.77 -4.86
C VAL A 94 -1.15 7.40 -6.21
N GLU A 95 -0.15 8.27 -6.24
CA GLU A 95 0.40 8.89 -7.45
C GLU A 95 1.74 8.24 -7.82
N GLU A 96 1.98 8.06 -9.12
CA GLU A 96 3.23 7.48 -9.67
C GLU A 96 3.64 6.14 -9.04
N GLN A 97 2.65 5.34 -8.62
CA GLN A 97 2.80 4.05 -7.92
C GLN A 97 3.54 4.13 -6.56
N LEU A 98 3.90 5.32 -6.09
CA LEU A 98 4.82 5.52 -4.96
C LEU A 98 4.31 6.48 -3.90
N TYR A 99 3.71 7.60 -4.30
CA TYR A 99 3.40 8.72 -3.40
C TYR A 99 1.96 8.63 -2.90
N VAL A 100 1.77 8.58 -1.59
CA VAL A 100 0.45 8.47 -0.96
C VAL A 100 -0.01 9.85 -0.51
N TYR A 101 -1.14 10.30 -1.04
CA TYR A 101 -1.74 11.60 -0.73
C TYR A 101 -3.15 11.46 -0.15
N ALA A 102 -3.52 12.38 0.75
CA ALA A 102 -4.91 12.49 1.19
C ALA A 102 -5.81 13.00 0.04
N ASP A 103 -6.82 12.23 -0.37
CA ASP A 103 -7.67 12.63 -1.50
C ASP A 103 -8.81 13.59 -1.11
N ARG A 104 -9.09 13.68 0.19
CA ARG A 104 -10.01 14.65 0.79
C ARG A 104 -9.46 15.12 2.12
N GLU A 105 -10.19 15.99 2.81
CA GLU A 105 -9.98 16.18 4.24
C GLU A 105 -10.32 14.87 4.98
N ILE A 106 -9.46 14.47 5.92
CA ILE A 106 -9.58 13.25 6.71
C ILE A 106 -9.61 13.63 8.19
N ALA A 107 -10.61 13.15 8.92
CA ALA A 107 -10.79 13.45 10.33
C ALA A 107 -9.87 12.60 11.23
N PRO A 108 -9.51 13.08 12.44
CA PRO A 108 -8.72 12.30 13.40
C PRO A 108 -9.36 10.93 13.68
N GLY A 109 -8.55 9.89 13.64
CA GLY A 109 -8.91 8.51 13.93
C GLY A 109 -9.49 7.70 12.77
N GLU A 110 -9.83 8.33 11.63
CA GLU A 110 -10.16 7.59 10.40
C GLU A 110 -8.98 6.70 9.97
N GLU A 111 -9.27 5.49 9.48
CA GLU A 111 -8.27 4.63 8.84
C GLU A 111 -7.89 5.18 7.47
N LEU A 112 -6.60 5.21 7.17
CA LEU A 112 -6.06 5.63 5.89
C LEU A 112 -6.00 4.41 4.96
N THR A 113 -6.73 4.47 3.85
CA THR A 113 -6.84 3.35 2.90
C THR A 113 -6.73 3.83 1.46
N ALA A 114 -6.25 2.96 0.57
CA ALA A 114 -6.11 3.19 -0.86
C ALA A 114 -6.83 2.12 -1.69
N ASP A 115 -7.10 2.40 -2.97
CA ASP A 115 -7.59 1.38 -3.90
C ASP A 115 -6.42 0.77 -4.67
N TYR A 116 -5.91 -0.36 -4.20
CA TYR A 116 -4.78 -1.10 -4.79
C TYR A 116 -4.91 -1.29 -6.30
N ARG A 117 -6.12 -1.50 -6.82
CA ARG A 117 -6.41 -1.71 -8.25
C ARG A 117 -6.04 -0.51 -9.14
N THR A 118 -5.75 0.64 -8.54
CA THR A 118 -5.34 1.86 -9.25
C THR A 118 -3.83 1.95 -9.47
N PHE A 119 -3.01 1.18 -8.74
CA PHE A 119 -1.55 1.22 -8.84
C PHE A 119 -0.88 -0.16 -8.96
N ASP A 120 -1.51 -1.23 -8.49
CA ASP A 120 -1.03 -2.59 -8.71
C ASP A 120 -1.16 -3.02 -10.18
N LEU A 121 -0.04 -3.51 -10.73
CA LEU A 121 0.05 -3.91 -12.14
C LEU A 121 -0.21 -5.40 -12.37
N VAL A 122 -0.24 -6.18 -11.29
CA VAL A 122 -0.51 -7.63 -11.28
C VAL A 122 -1.48 -7.89 -10.12
N PRO A 123 -2.68 -8.45 -10.36
CA PRO A 123 -3.60 -8.80 -9.29
C PRO A 123 -2.99 -9.84 -8.35
N GLN A 124 -3.16 -9.67 -7.05
CA GLN A 124 -2.70 -10.59 -6.01
C GLN A 124 -3.64 -11.79 -5.82
N GLY A 125 -4.86 -11.73 -6.35
CA GLY A 125 -5.86 -12.79 -6.28
C GLY A 125 -6.54 -12.90 -4.91
N ILE A 126 -6.56 -11.81 -4.14
CA ILE A 126 -7.11 -11.77 -2.78
C ILE A 126 -8.51 -11.12 -2.85
N PRO A 127 -9.56 -11.71 -2.25
CA PRO A 127 -10.86 -11.05 -2.14
C PRO A 127 -10.78 -9.86 -1.16
N CYS A 128 -11.35 -8.69 -1.51
CA CYS A 128 -11.42 -7.59 -0.54
C CYS A 128 -12.21 -8.00 0.73
N TRP A 129 -11.80 -7.51 1.90
CA TRP A 129 -12.54 -7.63 3.16
C TRP A 129 -13.63 -6.55 3.36
N CYS A 130 -13.81 -5.72 2.34
CA CYS A 130 -14.85 -4.72 2.20
C CYS A 130 -16.24 -5.31 2.55
N PRO A 131 -17.13 -4.60 3.28
CA PRO A 131 -18.47 -5.11 3.62
C PRO A 131 -19.32 -5.54 2.41
N GLU A 132 -19.07 -4.95 1.25
CA GLU A 132 -19.56 -5.41 -0.04
C GLU A 132 -18.36 -5.75 -0.95
N PRO A 133 -17.83 -6.99 -0.91
CA PRO A 133 -16.61 -7.36 -1.62
C PRO A 133 -16.88 -7.55 -3.12
N LYS A 134 -16.92 -6.42 -3.84
CA LYS A 134 -17.08 -6.34 -5.30
C LYS A 134 -15.76 -6.29 -6.05
N CYS A 135 -14.64 -6.41 -5.34
CA CYS A 135 -13.31 -6.25 -5.89
C CYS A 135 -12.35 -7.36 -5.40
N GLU A 136 -11.66 -7.99 -6.35
CA GLU A 136 -10.43 -8.75 -6.12
C GLU A 136 -9.25 -7.78 -6.23
N ILE A 137 -8.25 -7.97 -5.36
CA ILE A 137 -6.99 -7.20 -5.33
C ILE A 137 -5.83 -8.11 -5.73
#